data_AF-A0A817NUH0-F1
#
_entry.id   AF-A0A817NUH0-F1
#
_cell.length_a   1.000
_cell.length_b   1.000
_cell.length_c   1.000
_cell.angle_alpha   90.00
_cell.angle_beta   90.00
_cell.angle_gamma   90.00
#
_symmetry.space_group_name_H-M   'P 1'
#
loop_
_entity.id
_entity.type
_entity.pdbx_description
1 polymer ?
#
loop_
_entity_poly.entity_id
_entity_poly.type
_entity_poly.pdbx_seq_one_letter_code
_entity_poly.pdbx_strand_id
1 'polypeptide(L)' 'MTFLPPTEEQIAEALGDTTQLAADIQKALTNGINESFESIPEPDYWGWLNQRKECGQTFNSFEQIASKAIPHST' A
#
# COMPACT_ATOMS: atom_id res chain seq x y z
N MET A 1 26.16 -15.24 -1.74
CA MET A 1 26.43 -13.87 -2.20
C MET A 1 25.66 -12.94 -1.29
N THR A 2 26.33 -11.99 -0.64
CA THR A 2 25.68 -11.03 0.25
C THR A 2 25.32 -9.80 -0.56
N PHE A 3 24.05 -9.41 -0.57
CA PHE A 3 23.64 -8.16 -1.19
C PHE A 3 24.28 -6.99 -0.43
N LEU A 4 24.93 -6.09 -1.16
CA LEU A 4 25.45 -4.83 -0.63
C LEU A 4 24.63 -3.71 -1.27
N PRO A 5 23.91 -2.90 -0.47
CA PRO A 5 23.22 -1.75 -1.02
C PRO A 5 24.24 -0.74 -1.58
N PRO A 6 23.87 0.00 -2.64
CA PRO A 6 24.73 1.03 -3.22
C PRO A 6 24.96 2.18 -2.23
N THR A 7 26.10 2.86 -2.36
CA THR A 7 26.42 4.05 -1.56
C THR A 7 25.65 5.27 -2.05
N GLU A 8 25.55 6.31 -1.22
CA GLU A 8 24.93 7.58 -1.62
C GLU A 8 25.59 8.20 -2.86
N GLU A 9 26.91 8.10 -2.99
CA GLU A 9 27.62 8.60 -4.18
C GLU A 9 27.24 7.82 -5.44
N GLN A 10 27.11 6.50 -5.35
CA GLN A 10 26.69 5.65 -6.46
C GLN A 10 25.24 5.93 -6.89
N ILE A 11 24.37 6.24 -5.90
CA ILE A 11 22.99 6.64 -6.17
C ILE A 11 22.96 8.01 -6.84
N ALA A 12 23.71 8.98 -6.34
CA ALA A 12 23.77 10.33 -6.92
C ALA A 12 24.35 10.33 -8.35
N GLU A 13 25.38 9.55 -8.60
CA GLU A 13 25.97 9.38 -9.94
C GLU A 13 24.96 8.77 -10.92
N ALA A 14 24.18 7.78 -10.49
CA ALA A 14 23.14 7.16 -11.32
C ALA A 14 21.94 8.10 -11.60
N LEU A 15 21.61 8.99 -10.67
CA LEU A 15 20.52 9.96 -10.82
C LEU A 15 20.87 11.11 -11.77
N GLY A 16 22.14 11.51 -11.83
CA GLY A 16 22.60 12.63 -12.66
C GLY A 16 22.04 13.99 -12.22
N ASP A 17 22.03 14.96 -13.13
CA ASP A 17 21.51 16.30 -12.85
C ASP A 17 19.98 16.32 -12.83
N THR A 18 19.40 16.44 -11.63
CA THR A 18 17.95 16.49 -11.42
C THR A 18 17.38 17.91 -11.46
N THR A 19 18.19 18.96 -11.58
CA THR A 19 17.75 20.37 -11.45
C THR A 19 16.73 20.81 -12.50
N GLN A 20 16.64 20.09 -13.61
CA GLN A 20 15.69 20.38 -14.70
C GLN A 20 14.35 19.65 -14.55
N LEU A 21 14.21 18.75 -13.56
CA LEU A 21 12.98 17.99 -13.33
C LEU A 21 11.92 18.86 -12.65
N ALA A 22 10.66 18.45 -12.71
CA ALA A 22 9.60 19.10 -11.93
C ALA A 22 9.91 19.00 -10.42
N ALA A 23 9.52 20.02 -9.65
CA ALA A 23 9.85 20.12 -8.22
C ALA A 23 9.44 18.87 -7.41
N ASP A 24 8.29 18.26 -7.72
CA ASP A 24 7.82 17.05 -7.05
C ASP A 24 8.73 15.83 -7.34
N ILE A 25 9.26 15.76 -8.56
CA ILE A 25 10.17 14.70 -9.00
C ILE A 25 11.55 14.91 -8.37
N GLN A 26 12.04 16.16 -8.33
CA GLN A 26 13.26 16.49 -7.60
C GLN A 26 13.14 16.08 -6.13
N LYS A 27 12.04 16.46 -5.47
CA LYS A 27 11.80 16.08 -4.08
C LYS A 27 11.80 14.56 -3.89
N ALA A 28 11.14 13.80 -4.77
CA ALA A 28 11.11 12.34 -4.67
C ALA A 28 12.50 11.70 -4.80
N LEU A 29 13.38 12.25 -5.64
CA LEU A 29 14.71 11.69 -5.91
C LEU A 29 15.78 12.16 -4.92
N THR A 30 15.68 13.40 -4.42
CA THR A 30 16.69 14.00 -3.52
C THR A 30 16.31 13.88 -2.04
N ASN A 31 15.03 14.03 -1.70
CA ASN A 31 14.54 13.96 -0.32
C ASN A 31 13.93 12.60 0.03
N GLY A 32 13.48 11.80 -0.94
CA GLY A 32 12.93 10.46 -0.69
C GLY A 32 13.93 9.46 -0.09
N ILE A 33 15.21 9.80 -0.08
CA ILE A 33 16.28 9.01 0.58
C ILE A 33 16.38 9.35 2.08
N ASN A 34 16.04 10.59 2.48
CA ASN A 34 16.25 11.12 3.83
C ASN A 34 14.96 11.41 4.62
N GLU A 35 13.84 11.66 3.93
CA GLU A 35 12.52 11.65 4.53
C GLU A 35 12.12 10.18 4.64
N SER A 36 12.34 9.60 5.83
CA SER A 36 11.86 8.28 6.17
C SER A 36 10.44 8.14 5.65
N PHE A 37 10.21 7.21 4.71
CA PHE A 37 8.86 6.83 4.31
C PHE A 37 8.01 6.77 5.58
N GLU A 38 6.81 7.38 5.55
CA GLU A 38 5.90 7.25 6.67
C GLU A 38 5.81 5.76 7.02
N SER A 39 6.08 5.44 8.29
CA SER A 39 6.08 4.05 8.72
C SER A 39 4.75 3.44 8.32
N ILE A 40 4.79 2.41 7.48
CA ILE A 40 3.59 1.65 7.18
C ILE A 40 3.11 1.12 8.53
N PRO A 41 1.89 1.46 8.97
CA PRO A 41 1.40 0.97 10.24
C PRO A 41 1.39 -0.55 10.21
N GLU A 42 1.75 -1.18 11.32
CA GLU A 42 1.64 -2.63 11.41
C GLU A 42 0.20 -3.05 11.06
N PRO A 43 0.03 -4.07 10.22
CA PRO A 43 -1.30 -4.54 9.88
C PRO A 43 -1.95 -5.07 11.15
N ASP A 44 -3.02 -4.39 11.60
CA ASP A 44 -3.90 -4.97 12.61
C ASP A 44 -4.53 -6.24 12.00
N TYR A 45 -4.44 -7.35 12.74
CA TYR A 45 -5.02 -8.64 12.35
C TYR A 45 -6.49 -8.50 11.95
N TRP A 46 -7.21 -7.57 12.59
CA TRP A 46 -8.61 -7.27 12.29
C TRP A 46 -8.80 -5.96 11.53
N GLY A 47 -7.74 -5.22 11.20
CA GLY A 47 -7.82 -3.86 10.67
C GLY A 47 -8.64 -3.77 9.37
N TRP A 48 -8.38 -4.69 8.43
CA TRP A 48 -9.13 -4.75 7.18
C TRP A 48 -10.62 -5.10 7.39
N LEU A 49 -10.89 -6.06 8.28
CA LEU A 49 -12.26 -6.48 8.62
C LEU A 49 -13.04 -5.43 9.42
N ASN A 50 -12.35 -4.59 10.20
CA ASN A 50 -12.95 -3.53 10.99
C ASN A 50 -13.26 -2.28 10.15
N GLN A 51 -12.41 -1.96 9.18
CA GLN A 51 -12.54 -0.78 8.33
C GLN A 51 -13.52 -1.00 7.17
N ARG A 52 -13.61 -2.22 6.65
CA ARG A 52 -14.55 -2.56 5.57
C ARG A 52 -15.76 -3.26 6.17
N LYS A 53 -16.96 -2.80 5.79
CA LYS A 53 -18.25 -3.41 6.14
C LYS A 53 -18.99 -3.75 4.86
N GLU A 54 -18.41 -4.66 4.10
CA GLU A 54 -18.99 -5.10 2.83
C GLU A 54 -20.15 -6.07 3.11
N CYS A 55 -21.16 -6.04 2.24
CA CYS A 55 -22.32 -6.93 2.37
C CYS A 55 -21.85 -8.38 2.16
N GLY A 56 -22.11 -9.27 3.12
CA GLY A 56 -21.70 -10.68 3.02
C GLY A 56 -20.34 -10.99 3.62
N GLN A 57 -19.66 -9.99 4.20
CA GLN A 57 -18.33 -10.15 4.79
C GLN A 57 -18.30 -11.04 6.04
N THR A 58 -19.38 -11.06 6.82
CA THR A 58 -19.54 -12.02 7.92
C THR A 58 -20.37 -13.21 7.47
N PHE A 59 -20.13 -14.39 8.05
CA PHE A 59 -20.91 -15.60 7.75
C PHE A 59 -22.42 -15.35 7.89
N ASN A 60 -22.84 -14.72 8.98
CA ASN A 60 -24.25 -14.38 9.19
C ASN A 60 -24.80 -13.44 8.10
N SER A 61 -24.02 -12.46 7.65
CA SER A 61 -24.43 -11.59 6.55
C SER A 61 -24.47 -12.32 5.21
N PHE A 62 -23.55 -13.27 4.99
CA PHE A 62 -23.55 -14.14 3.83
C PHE A 62 -24.80 -15.03 3.80
N GLU A 63 -25.18 -15.66 4.91
CA GLU A 63 -26.40 -16.46 5.01
C GLU A 63 -27.67 -15.63 4.75
N GLN A 64 -27.70 -14.38 5.20
CA GLN A 64 -28.82 -13.46 4.92
C GLN A 64 -28.92 -13.08 3.44
N ILE A 65 -27.79 -13.00 2.73
CA ILE A 65 -27.77 -12.76 1.28
C ILE A 65 -28.18 -14.04 0.55
N ALA A 66 -27.59 -15.18 0.92
CA ALA A 66 -27.84 -16.47 0.30
C ALA A 66 -29.32 -16.88 0.43
N SER A 67 -29.92 -16.68 1.61
CA SER A 67 -31.36 -16.93 1.84
C SER A 67 -32.28 -16.00 1.05
N LYS A 68 -31.85 -14.75 0.78
CA LYS A 68 -32.62 -13.82 -0.08
C LYS A 68 -32.46 -14.09 -1.57
N ALA A 69 -31.33 -14.67 -1.98
CA ALA A 69 -31.01 -14.93 -3.38
C ALA A 69 -31.62 -16.24 -3.93
N ILE A 70 -32.04 -17.15 -3.06
CA ILE A 70 -32.73 -18.38 -3.44
C ILE A 70 -34.24 -18.17 -3.20
N PRO A 71 -35.03 -17.79 -4.22
CA PRO A 71 -36.47 -17.86 -4.08
C PRO A 71 -36.82 -19.34 -3.91
N HIS A 72 -37.38 -19.70 -2.76
CA HIS A 72 -38.05 -20.98 -2.62
C HIS A 72 -39.19 -21.02 -3.65
N SER A 73 -38.95 -21.64 -4.80
CA SER A 73 -40.00 -22.06 -5.72
C SER A 73 -40.81 -23.15 -5.01
N THR A 74 -41.90 -22.73 -4.36
CA THR A 74 -43.08 -23.57 -4.18
C THR A 74 -43.83 -23.73 -5.49
#